data_AF-R9JE87-F1
#
_entry.id   AF-R9JE87-F1
#
_cell.length_a   1.000
_cell.length_b   1.000
_cell.length_c   1.000
_cell.angle_alpha   90.00
_cell.angle_beta   90.00
_cell.angle_gamma   90.00
#
_symmetry.space_group_name_H-M   'P 1'
#
loop_
_entity.id
_entity.type
_entity.pdbx_description
1 polymer ?
#
loop_
_entity_poly.entity_id
_entity_poly.type
_entity_poly.pdbx_seq_one_letter_code
_entity_poly.pdbx_strand_id
1 'polypeptide(L)'
;MAYRMKNGKVVWRNFAVNGDEEELLNRIIGSEEYKKMAYQNYDDNDYAYIKEYVETHKIKEIVFHNGFRVENLNPEEADTVRELWKKDMENFNYSTLRDEFQCGVIEMETKGEWNQNTYSIYESSISVYPSFSHLRGYLEEKGIGTDTYLKAEDIESITVTNNHTEEAVKLRKEMEKKYGDNYYMIDMEDVSVTKTFTEEDKIKELAEAVYPSYLSRQWKGAGEISSDYYVSIKYKDGRTDSAVYRGDTGASLIADRIPGWLDAETAYK
;
A
#
# COMPACT_ATOMS: atom_id res chain seq x y z
N MET A 1 -14.21 20.97 -3.56
CA MET A 1 -13.93 22.37 -3.99
C MET A 1 -14.71 23.38 -3.16
N ALA A 2 -14.10 24.53 -2.85
CA ALA A 2 -14.75 25.65 -2.17
C ALA A 2 -15.38 26.62 -3.19
N TYR A 3 -16.70 26.78 -3.14
CA TYR A 3 -17.42 27.74 -3.98
C TYR A 3 -17.77 28.99 -3.17
N ARG A 4 -17.26 30.15 -3.60
CA ARG A 4 -17.64 31.45 -3.00
C ARG A 4 -18.92 31.94 -3.67
N MET A 5 -20.01 31.91 -2.92
CA MET A 5 -21.31 32.39 -3.39
C MET A 5 -21.34 33.92 -3.46
N LYS A 6 -22.23 34.47 -4.31
CA LYS A 6 -22.44 35.93 -4.45
C LYS A 6 -22.82 36.65 -3.15
N ASN A 7 -23.33 35.91 -2.16
CA ASN A 7 -23.68 36.44 -0.83
C ASN A 7 -22.51 36.36 0.19
N GLY A 8 -21.29 36.04 -0.26
CA GLY A 8 -20.10 35.93 0.60
C GLY A 8 -19.95 34.59 1.32
N LYS A 9 -20.91 33.67 1.23
CA LYS A 9 -20.79 32.34 1.84
C LYS A 9 -19.82 31.46 1.06
N VAL A 10 -19.03 30.68 1.78
CA VAL A 10 -18.22 29.59 1.21
C VAL A 10 -18.99 28.29 1.37
N VAL A 11 -19.20 27.56 0.28
CA VAL A 11 -19.85 26.26 0.28
C VAL A 11 -18.88 25.22 -0.24
N TRP A 12 -18.69 24.16 0.54
CA TRP A 12 -17.88 23.01 0.15
C TRP A 12 -18.76 22.01 -0.61
N ARG A 13 -18.28 21.59 -1.78
CA ARG A 13 -18.92 20.58 -2.61
C ARG A 13 -17.92 19.51 -3.00
N ASN A 14 -18.40 18.26 -2.97
CA ASN A 14 -17.70 17.09 -3.45
C ASN A 14 -18.43 16.61 -4.71
N PHE A 15 -17.66 16.20 -5.71
CA PHE A 15 -18.17 15.59 -6.93
C PHE A 15 -17.18 14.50 -7.34
N ALA A 16 -17.70 13.40 -7.88
CA ALA A 16 -16.86 12.36 -8.46
C ALA A 16 -16.33 12.83 -9.81
N VAL A 17 -15.07 12.52 -10.10
CA VAL A 17 -14.43 12.73 -11.41
C VAL A 17 -14.11 11.34 -11.95
N ASN A 18 -14.30 11.11 -13.25
CA ASN A 18 -13.91 9.85 -13.86
C ASN A 18 -12.38 9.71 -13.80
N GLY A 19 -11.88 8.54 -13.37
CA GLY A 19 -10.46 8.21 -13.31
C GLY A 19 -9.75 8.25 -14.67
N ASP A 20 -10.51 8.16 -15.77
CA ASP A 20 -9.97 8.24 -17.13
C ASP A 20 -9.65 9.69 -17.57
N GLU A 21 -10.08 10.71 -16.81
CA GLU A 21 -9.81 12.12 -17.09
C GLU A 21 -8.40 12.53 -16.62
N GLU A 22 -7.39 11.84 -17.15
CA GLU A 22 -6.01 11.92 -16.65
C GLU A 22 -5.44 13.35 -16.67
N GLU A 23 -5.64 14.11 -17.75
CA GLU A 23 -5.15 15.49 -17.86
C GLU A 23 -5.76 16.39 -16.77
N LEU A 24 -7.07 16.26 -16.52
CA LEU A 24 -7.77 17.02 -15.49
C LEU A 24 -7.28 16.61 -14.10
N LEU A 25 -7.17 15.31 -13.84
CA LEU A 25 -6.73 14.79 -12.54
C LEU A 25 -5.27 15.13 -12.26
N ASN A 26 -4.40 15.12 -13.26
CA ASN A 26 -3.02 15.59 -13.15
C ASN A 26 -2.95 17.06 -12.75
N ARG A 27 -3.79 17.91 -13.36
CA ARG A 27 -3.87 19.33 -13.00
C ARG A 27 -4.40 19.54 -11.58
N ILE A 28 -5.35 18.73 -11.13
CA ILE A 28 -5.93 18.84 -9.78
C ILE A 28 -4.92 18.31 -8.74
N ILE A 29 -4.52 17.04 -8.84
CA ILE A 29 -3.66 16.39 -7.84
C ILE A 29 -2.24 16.99 -7.85
N GLY A 30 -1.75 17.38 -9.02
CA GLY A 30 -0.47 18.05 -9.16
C GLY A 30 -0.44 19.50 -8.63
N SER A 31 -1.60 20.10 -8.35
CA SER A 31 -1.67 21.48 -7.86
C SER A 31 -1.17 21.63 -6.43
N GLU A 32 -0.59 22.80 -6.14
CA GLU A 32 -0.19 23.21 -4.80
C GLU A 32 -1.36 23.16 -3.81
N GLU A 33 -2.54 23.62 -4.23
CA GLU A 33 -3.73 23.68 -3.40
C GLU A 33 -4.18 22.28 -2.97
N TYR A 34 -4.15 21.32 -3.89
CA TYR A 34 -4.49 19.94 -3.57
C TYR A 34 -3.45 19.34 -2.64
N LYS A 35 -2.15 19.50 -2.94
CA LYS A 35 -1.07 18.90 -2.14
C LYS A 35 -1.09 19.40 -0.69
N LYS A 36 -1.27 20.70 -0.48
CA LYS A 36 -1.41 21.30 0.86
C LYS A 36 -2.65 20.83 1.61
N MET A 37 -3.76 20.61 0.90
CA MET A 37 -5.00 20.13 1.53
C MET A 37 -4.95 18.62 1.86
N ALA A 38 -4.36 17.81 0.98
CA ALA A 38 -4.43 16.35 1.04
C ALA A 38 -3.32 15.73 1.89
N TYR A 39 -2.16 16.40 2.01
CA TYR A 39 -1.00 15.84 2.71
C TYR A 39 -0.50 16.77 3.81
N GLN A 40 -0.75 16.38 5.07
CA GLN A 40 -0.40 17.17 6.26
C GLN A 40 1.11 17.45 6.36
N ASN A 41 1.95 16.53 5.87
CA ASN A 41 3.40 16.70 5.84
C ASN A 41 3.87 17.69 4.74
N TYR A 42 3.01 18.06 3.78
CA TYR A 42 3.38 18.94 2.66
C TYR A 42 3.19 20.43 2.99
N ASP A 43 2.08 20.78 3.65
CA ASP A 43 1.84 22.16 4.07
C ASP A 43 2.74 22.53 5.26
N ASP A 44 3.36 23.70 5.17
CA ASP A 44 4.31 24.15 6.20
C ASP A 44 3.61 24.59 7.50
N ASN A 45 2.35 25.06 7.43
CA ASN A 45 1.62 25.44 8.63
C ASN A 45 1.11 24.20 9.37
N ASP A 46 0.56 23.23 8.64
CA ASP A 46 0.15 21.95 9.22
C ASP A 46 1.36 21.23 9.81
N TYR A 47 2.49 21.19 9.10
CA TYR A 47 3.72 20.60 9.62
C TYR A 47 4.29 21.36 10.83
N ALA A 48 4.18 22.69 10.87
CA ALA A 48 4.59 23.46 12.06
C ALA A 48 3.74 23.10 13.29
N TYR A 49 2.43 22.89 13.12
CA TYR A 49 1.55 22.41 14.18
C TYR A 49 1.94 20.99 14.63
N ILE A 50 2.21 20.10 13.68
CA ILE A 50 2.74 18.75 13.96
C ILE A 50 4.06 18.86 14.72
N LYS A 51 4.94 19.80 14.36
CA LYS A 51 6.24 20.00 15.01
C LYS A 51 6.10 20.47 16.45
N GLU A 52 5.17 21.37 16.76
CA GLU A 52 4.86 21.76 18.15
C GLU A 52 4.33 20.56 18.97
N TYR A 53 3.48 19.74 18.35
CA TYR A 53 3.02 18.49 18.95
C TYR A 53 4.18 17.49 19.15
N VAL A 54 5.07 17.35 18.16
CA VAL A 54 6.32 16.56 18.24
C VAL A 54 7.24 17.10 19.33
N GLU A 55 7.35 18.39 19.55
CA GLU A 55 8.24 18.93 20.59
C GLU A 55 7.78 18.50 21.99
N THR A 56 6.47 18.45 22.19
CA THR A 56 5.83 18.02 23.45
C THR A 56 5.79 16.49 23.60
N HIS A 57 5.61 15.74 22.51
CA HIS A 57 5.39 14.29 22.53
C HIS A 57 6.60 13.46 22.10
N LYS A 58 7.58 14.09 21.42
CA LYS A 58 8.75 13.50 20.75
C LYS A 58 8.38 12.47 19.67
N ILE A 59 9.07 12.50 18.54
CA ILE A 59 9.06 11.36 17.61
C ILE A 59 9.77 10.20 18.31
N LYS A 60 9.08 9.08 18.43
CA LYS A 60 9.65 7.86 19.03
C LYS A 60 10.22 6.95 17.97
N GLU A 61 9.55 6.88 16.84
CA GLU A 61 9.86 5.92 15.80
C GLU A 61 9.67 6.57 14.43
N ILE A 62 10.63 6.34 13.55
CA ILE A 62 10.47 6.53 12.12
C ILE A 62 10.85 5.21 11.49
N VAL A 63 9.95 4.60 10.72
CA VAL A 63 10.23 3.37 10.00
C VAL A 63 9.95 3.52 8.52
N PHE A 64 10.80 2.91 7.70
CA PHE A 64 10.44 2.56 6.35
C PHE A 64 9.81 1.17 6.35
N HIS A 65 8.65 1.04 5.70
CA HIS A 65 7.93 -0.21 5.55
C HIS A 65 7.57 -0.43 4.08
N ASN A 66 7.90 -1.59 3.51
CA ASN A 66 7.52 -1.92 2.13
C ASN A 66 6.45 -3.00 2.01
N GLY A 67 5.88 -3.43 3.14
CA GLY A 67 4.93 -4.54 3.22
C GLY A 67 5.49 -5.80 3.85
N PHE A 68 6.80 -6.04 3.68
CA PHE A 68 7.47 -7.26 4.13
C PHE A 68 8.66 -6.98 5.05
N ARG A 69 9.39 -5.88 4.79
CA ARG A 69 10.50 -5.42 5.63
C ARG A 69 10.15 -4.12 6.33
N VAL A 70 10.70 -3.99 7.54
CA VAL A 70 10.62 -2.79 8.37
C VAL A 70 12.03 -2.39 8.73
N GLU A 71 12.41 -1.16 8.40
CA GLU A 71 13.73 -0.61 8.68
C GLU A 71 13.59 0.65 9.51
N ASN A 72 14.28 0.71 10.65
CA ASN A 72 14.28 1.87 11.52
C ASN A 72 15.15 2.98 10.91
N LEU A 73 14.59 4.18 10.81
CA LEU A 73 15.31 5.41 10.48
C LEU A 73 15.60 6.18 11.77
N ASN A 74 16.57 7.10 11.73
CA ASN A 74 16.85 7.95 12.89
C ASN A 74 15.70 8.96 13.10
N PRO A 75 15.03 8.98 14.27
CA PRO A 75 13.98 9.96 14.56
C PRO A 75 14.44 11.42 14.46
N GLU A 76 15.73 11.71 14.64
CA GLU A 76 16.28 13.05 14.50
C GLU A 76 16.32 13.53 13.03
N GLU A 77 16.18 12.62 12.06
CA GLU A 77 16.21 12.92 10.62
C GLU A 77 14.80 13.19 10.04
N ALA A 78 13.77 13.33 10.88
CA ALA A 78 12.38 13.56 10.44
C ALA A 78 12.23 14.75 9.48
N ASP A 79 12.83 15.89 9.84
CA ASP A 79 12.80 17.11 9.01
C ASP A 79 13.49 16.87 7.66
N THR A 80 14.61 16.14 7.64
CA THR A 80 15.32 15.76 6.41
C THR A 80 14.45 14.90 5.50
N VAL A 81 13.83 13.85 6.07
CA VAL A 81 12.93 12.95 5.35
C VAL A 81 11.77 13.72 4.73
N ARG A 82 11.14 14.62 5.51
CA ARG A 82 10.03 15.45 5.07
C ARG A 82 10.43 16.39 3.92
N GLU A 83 11.58 17.07 4.00
CA GLU A 83 12.04 17.98 2.95
C GLU A 83 12.40 17.25 1.65
N LEU A 84 13.00 16.07 1.72
CA LEU A 84 13.29 15.24 0.55
C LEU A 84 11.99 14.77 -0.12
N TRP A 85 11.04 14.30 0.68
CA TRP A 85 9.71 13.93 0.20
C TRP A 85 8.98 15.12 -0.43
N LYS A 86 9.02 16.30 0.19
CA LYS A 86 8.39 17.52 -0.33
C LYS A 86 8.96 17.94 -1.70
N LYS A 87 10.27 17.76 -1.92
CA LYS A 87 10.92 17.98 -3.22
C LYS A 87 10.42 16.99 -4.27
N ASP A 88 10.32 15.70 -3.93
CA ASP A 88 9.78 14.71 -4.84
C ASP A 88 8.29 14.99 -5.18
N MET A 89 7.55 15.53 -4.20
CA MET A 89 6.17 15.94 -4.37
C MET A 89 5.99 17.13 -5.34
N GLU A 90 7.03 17.85 -5.76
CA GLU A 90 6.92 18.91 -6.77
C GLU A 90 6.43 18.34 -8.11
N ASN A 91 6.93 17.16 -8.50
CA ASN A 91 6.55 16.49 -9.76
C ASN A 91 5.41 15.48 -9.60
N PHE A 92 4.99 15.22 -8.36
CA PHE A 92 3.91 14.29 -8.05
C PHE A 92 2.56 14.76 -8.59
N ASN A 93 1.82 13.84 -9.21
CA ASN A 93 0.51 14.08 -9.80
C ASN A 93 -0.33 12.78 -9.84
N TYR A 94 -1.44 12.79 -10.60
CA TYR A 94 -2.31 11.64 -10.73
C TYR A 94 -1.65 10.47 -11.46
N SER A 95 -0.87 10.71 -12.52
CA SER A 95 -0.16 9.64 -13.22
C SER A 95 0.82 8.91 -12.30
N THR A 96 1.52 9.61 -11.39
CA THR A 96 2.35 8.93 -10.37
C THR A 96 1.52 7.95 -9.54
N LEU A 97 0.37 8.39 -9.04
CA LEU A 97 -0.54 7.54 -8.26
C LEU A 97 -1.11 6.37 -9.09
N ARG A 98 -1.46 6.64 -10.36
CA ARG A 98 -2.15 5.72 -11.26
C ARG A 98 -1.23 4.67 -11.87
N ASP A 99 0.00 5.03 -12.20
CA ASP A 99 0.89 4.21 -13.02
C ASP A 99 1.99 3.55 -12.17
N GLU A 100 2.44 4.20 -11.10
CA GLU A 100 3.51 3.65 -10.28
C GLU A 100 2.96 2.80 -9.13
N PHE A 101 3.56 1.63 -8.93
CA PHE A 101 3.33 0.87 -7.71
C PHE A 101 4.18 1.47 -6.59
N GLN A 102 3.54 1.81 -5.47
CA GLN A 102 4.22 2.33 -4.29
C GLN A 102 5.33 1.35 -3.88
N CYS A 103 6.56 1.83 -3.65
CA CYS A 103 7.69 0.98 -3.28
C CYS A 103 7.88 0.88 -1.75
N GLY A 104 7.20 1.75 -1.00
CA GLY A 104 7.09 1.66 0.45
C GLY A 104 6.40 2.86 1.05
N VAL A 105 6.37 2.93 2.37
CA VAL A 105 5.86 4.05 3.15
C VAL A 105 6.87 4.36 4.25
N ILE A 106 7.03 5.62 4.59
CA ILE A 106 7.71 6.01 5.82
C ILE A 106 6.64 6.43 6.81
N GLU A 107 6.67 5.83 7.99
CA GLU A 107 5.74 6.09 9.08
C GLU A 107 6.48 6.75 10.22
N MET A 108 5.87 7.77 10.80
CA MET A 108 6.41 8.54 11.89
C MET A 108 5.40 8.50 13.05
N GLU A 109 5.81 7.91 14.17
CA GLU A 109 5.02 7.86 15.39
C GLU A 109 5.55 8.88 16.41
N THR A 110 4.63 9.69 16.93
CA THR A 110 4.87 10.54 18.10
C THR A 110 4.09 9.99 19.29
N LYS A 111 4.69 10.02 20.48
CA LYS A 111 4.06 9.48 21.68
C LYS A 111 4.45 10.27 22.92
N GLY A 112 3.52 11.09 23.40
CA GLY A 112 3.66 11.85 24.63
C GLY A 112 2.69 11.39 25.70
N GLU A 113 3.09 11.58 26.95
CA GLU A 113 2.26 11.26 28.11
C GLU A 113 1.30 12.41 28.37
N TRP A 114 0.00 12.12 28.35
CA TRP A 114 -1.06 13.11 28.58
C TRP A 114 -1.47 13.14 30.07
N ASN A 115 -1.60 11.98 30.71
CA ASN A 115 -1.94 11.84 32.13
C ASN A 115 -1.53 10.45 32.61
N GLN A 116 -0.90 10.34 33.79
CA GLN A 116 -0.30 9.11 34.37
C GLN A 116 -0.78 7.80 33.71
N ASN A 117 0.08 7.21 32.88
CA ASN A 117 -0.16 5.97 32.08
C ASN A 117 -1.09 6.07 30.86
N THR A 118 -1.46 7.27 30.43
CA THR A 118 -2.21 7.55 29.19
C THR A 118 -1.33 8.32 28.22
N TYR A 119 -1.21 7.82 27.00
CA TYR A 119 -0.41 8.43 25.95
C TYR A 119 -1.30 8.94 24.83
N SER A 120 -0.95 10.09 24.28
CA SER A 120 -1.48 10.57 23.01
C SER A 120 -0.49 10.21 21.91
N ILE A 121 -0.99 9.48 20.93
CA ILE A 121 -0.25 9.02 19.76
C ILE A 121 -0.72 9.81 18.55
N TYR A 122 0.21 10.34 17.78
CA TYR A 122 -0.06 10.87 16.46
C TYR A 122 0.87 10.19 15.47
N GLU A 123 0.27 9.63 14.43
CA GLU A 123 0.93 8.92 13.35
C GLU A 123 0.79 9.73 12.07
N SER A 124 1.89 9.86 11.33
CA SER A 124 1.87 10.39 9.98
C SER A 124 2.62 9.45 9.05
N SER A 125 2.16 9.37 7.81
CA SER A 125 2.77 8.51 6.80
C SER A 125 3.02 9.27 5.50
N ILE A 126 4.11 8.91 4.84
CA ILE A 126 4.47 9.41 3.52
C ILE A 126 4.72 8.24 2.58
N SER A 127 4.00 8.20 1.47
CA SER A 127 4.22 7.19 0.44
C SER A 127 5.55 7.43 -0.27
N VAL A 128 6.22 6.35 -0.64
CA VAL A 128 7.44 6.35 -1.45
C VAL A 128 7.11 5.69 -2.79
N TYR A 129 7.39 6.41 -3.88
CA TYR A 129 7.16 5.95 -5.24
C TYR A 129 8.50 5.79 -5.98
N PRO A 130 8.58 4.93 -7.01
CA PRO A 130 9.75 4.84 -7.89
C PRO A 130 10.29 6.19 -8.38
N SER A 131 9.43 7.16 -8.70
CA SER A 131 9.85 8.50 -9.12
C SER A 131 10.40 9.40 -8.01
N PHE A 132 10.29 9.01 -6.73
CA PHE A 132 10.75 9.82 -5.58
C PHE A 132 12.25 9.72 -5.38
N SER A 133 13.01 10.23 -6.36
CA SER A 133 14.45 10.09 -6.46
C SER A 133 15.23 10.65 -5.26
N HIS A 134 14.76 11.74 -4.64
CA HIS A 134 15.45 12.33 -3.49
C HIS A 134 15.29 11.45 -2.24
N LEU A 135 14.06 11.05 -1.93
CA LEU A 135 13.77 10.21 -0.78
C LEU A 135 14.35 8.80 -0.95
N ARG A 136 14.25 8.23 -2.16
CA ARG A 136 14.87 6.94 -2.48
C ARG A 136 16.39 7.01 -2.39
N GLY A 137 17.02 8.10 -2.83
CA GLY A 137 18.45 8.31 -2.68
C GLY A 137 18.90 8.29 -1.21
N TYR A 138 18.15 8.97 -0.34
CA TYR A 138 18.39 8.92 1.11
C TYR A 138 18.23 7.51 1.69
N LEU A 139 17.21 6.75 1.27
CA LEU A 139 17.02 5.37 1.71
C LEU A 139 18.19 4.48 1.25
N GLU A 140 18.64 4.63 0.01
CA GLU A 140 19.78 3.89 -0.55
C GLU A 140 21.08 4.20 0.20
N GLU A 141 21.35 5.46 0.57
CA GLU A 141 22.51 5.84 1.40
C GLU A 141 22.51 5.14 2.77
N LYS A 142 21.33 4.76 3.28
CA LYS A 142 21.15 3.99 4.53
C LYS A 142 21.18 2.47 4.29
N GLY A 143 21.40 2.02 3.06
CA GLY A 143 21.39 0.60 2.68
C GLY A 143 19.99 0.01 2.48
N ILE A 144 18.96 0.86 2.35
CA ILE A 144 17.58 0.45 2.18
C ILE A 144 17.21 0.54 0.69
N GLY A 145 17.36 -0.57 -0.02
CA GLY A 145 16.95 -0.67 -1.42
C GLY A 145 15.43 -0.47 -1.57
N THR A 146 14.97 0.00 -2.73
CA THR A 146 13.54 0.27 -3.01
C THR A 146 13.05 -0.30 -4.34
N ASP A 147 13.90 -0.99 -5.09
CA ASP A 147 13.55 -1.54 -6.41
C ASP A 147 12.72 -2.83 -6.33
N THR A 148 12.86 -3.59 -5.24
CA THR A 148 12.08 -4.82 -5.01
C THR A 148 11.47 -4.84 -3.62
N TYR A 149 10.30 -5.48 -3.51
CA TYR A 149 9.64 -5.72 -2.24
C TYR A 149 10.33 -6.84 -1.45
N LEU A 150 10.68 -7.90 -2.16
CA LEU A 150 11.29 -9.11 -1.61
C LEU A 150 12.71 -9.31 -2.14
N LYS A 151 13.54 -9.96 -1.34
CA LYS A 151 14.85 -10.48 -1.74
C LYS A 151 14.73 -12.00 -1.90
N ALA A 152 14.74 -12.49 -3.13
CA ALA A 152 14.55 -13.91 -3.41
C ALA A 152 15.54 -14.82 -2.66
N GLU A 153 16.76 -14.34 -2.40
CA GLU A 153 17.79 -15.03 -1.64
C GLU A 153 17.43 -15.31 -0.17
N ASP A 154 16.51 -14.54 0.41
CA ASP A 154 16.07 -14.67 1.80
C ASP A 154 14.85 -15.61 1.94
N ILE A 155 14.23 -16.01 0.83
CA ILE A 155 12.98 -16.78 0.80
C ILE A 155 13.25 -18.28 0.82
N GLU A 156 12.57 -18.99 1.71
CA GLU A 156 12.53 -20.46 1.75
C GLU A 156 11.46 -21.01 0.80
N SER A 157 10.26 -20.42 0.84
CA SER A 157 9.15 -20.79 -0.03
C SER A 157 8.13 -19.67 -0.20
N ILE A 158 7.41 -19.72 -1.32
CA ILE A 158 6.24 -18.86 -1.59
C ILE A 158 5.03 -19.76 -1.74
N THR A 159 3.98 -19.48 -0.96
CA THR A 159 2.69 -20.17 -1.10
C THR A 159 1.69 -19.25 -1.77
N VAL A 160 1.13 -19.72 -2.88
CA VAL A 160 0.14 -19.00 -3.68
C VAL A 160 -1.19 -19.75 -3.59
N THR A 161 -2.25 -19.02 -3.29
CA THR A 161 -3.63 -19.46 -3.37
C THR A 161 -4.29 -18.75 -4.55
N ASN A 162 -4.76 -19.53 -5.53
CA ASN A 162 -5.66 -19.05 -6.57
C ASN A 162 -7.09 -19.28 -6.13
N ASN A 163 -7.86 -18.20 -5.96
CA ASN A 163 -9.24 -18.25 -5.47
C ASN A 163 -10.26 -18.61 -6.56
N HIS A 164 -9.87 -18.62 -7.84
CA HIS A 164 -10.77 -18.86 -8.97
C HIS A 164 -12.07 -18.05 -8.84
N THR A 165 -11.95 -16.72 -8.75
CA THR A 165 -13.08 -15.85 -8.38
C THR A 165 -14.26 -16.01 -9.34
N GLU A 166 -14.00 -16.25 -10.62
CA GLU A 166 -15.06 -16.50 -11.60
C GLU A 166 -15.86 -17.76 -11.29
N GLU A 167 -15.19 -18.87 -10.98
CA GLU A 167 -15.80 -20.14 -10.59
C GLU A 167 -16.60 -19.99 -9.30
N ALA A 168 -16.03 -19.30 -8.30
CA ALA A 168 -16.71 -19.01 -7.05
C ALA A 168 -18.00 -18.18 -7.28
N VAL A 169 -17.96 -17.19 -8.18
CA VAL A 169 -19.13 -16.38 -8.55
C VAL A 169 -20.17 -17.21 -9.31
N LYS A 170 -19.75 -18.10 -10.21
CA LYS A 170 -20.66 -19.04 -10.92
C LYS A 170 -21.36 -19.96 -9.92
N LEU A 171 -20.60 -20.60 -9.03
CA LEU A 171 -21.12 -21.47 -7.98
C LEU A 171 -22.11 -20.73 -7.08
N ARG A 172 -21.77 -19.52 -6.63
CA ARG A 172 -22.66 -18.69 -5.81
C ARG A 172 -24.00 -18.41 -6.50
N LYS A 173 -23.98 -18.03 -7.79
CA LYS A 173 -25.19 -17.78 -8.58
C LYS A 173 -26.04 -19.04 -8.74
N GLU A 174 -25.42 -20.20 -8.92
CA GLU A 174 -26.12 -21.48 -9.00
C GLU A 174 -26.80 -21.84 -7.68
N MET A 175 -26.10 -21.64 -6.55
CA MET A 175 -26.64 -21.89 -5.22
C MET A 175 -27.79 -20.93 -4.88
N GLU A 176 -27.64 -19.65 -5.18
CA GLU A 176 -28.70 -18.65 -5.04
C GLU A 176 -29.95 -19.05 -5.84
N LYS A 177 -29.77 -19.53 -7.08
CA LYS A 177 -30.88 -20.01 -7.92
C LYS A 177 -31.56 -21.27 -7.34
N LYS A 178 -30.80 -22.18 -6.73
CA LYS A 178 -31.31 -23.46 -6.22
C LYS A 178 -31.96 -23.35 -4.85
N TYR A 179 -31.41 -22.52 -3.96
CA TYR A 179 -31.79 -22.44 -2.55
C TYR A 179 -32.42 -21.09 -2.15
N GLY A 180 -32.48 -20.11 -3.07
CA GLY A 180 -32.95 -18.76 -2.78
C GLY A 180 -32.14 -18.12 -1.66
N ASP A 181 -32.78 -17.29 -0.83
CA ASP A 181 -32.13 -16.57 0.29
C ASP A 181 -31.48 -17.48 1.34
N ASN A 182 -31.71 -18.80 1.32
CA ASN A 182 -31.06 -19.73 2.24
C ASN A 182 -29.66 -20.16 1.78
N TYR A 183 -29.21 -19.73 0.59
CA TYR A 183 -27.94 -20.20 0.02
C TYR A 183 -26.73 -19.87 0.91
N TYR A 184 -26.76 -18.79 1.69
CA TYR A 184 -25.67 -18.40 2.60
C TYR A 184 -25.45 -19.39 3.75
N MET A 185 -26.44 -20.26 4.02
CA MET A 185 -26.37 -21.31 5.06
C MET A 185 -25.81 -22.63 4.51
N ILE A 186 -25.54 -22.70 3.21
CA ILE A 186 -25.00 -23.88 2.54
C ILE A 186 -23.48 -23.79 2.53
N ASP A 187 -22.83 -24.85 2.98
CA ASP A 187 -21.38 -25.01 2.81
C ASP A 187 -21.07 -25.12 1.32
N MET A 188 -20.36 -24.13 0.80
CA MET A 188 -20.02 -24.07 -0.62
C MET A 188 -18.72 -24.82 -0.86
N GLU A 189 -18.64 -25.47 -2.02
CA GLU A 189 -17.39 -26.07 -2.47
C GLU A 189 -16.29 -25.01 -2.54
N ASP A 190 -15.14 -25.32 -1.95
CA ASP A 190 -13.95 -24.49 -2.05
C ASP A 190 -13.28 -24.74 -3.40
N VAL A 191 -13.37 -23.75 -4.28
CA VAL A 191 -12.76 -23.77 -5.61
C VAL A 191 -11.31 -23.28 -5.60
N SER A 192 -10.79 -22.89 -4.43
CA SER A 192 -9.43 -22.39 -4.33
C SER A 192 -8.40 -23.51 -4.47
N VAL A 193 -7.25 -23.19 -5.08
CA VAL A 193 -6.12 -24.10 -5.21
C VAL A 193 -4.89 -23.43 -4.62
N THR A 194 -4.29 -24.08 -3.63
CA THR A 194 -3.09 -23.59 -2.96
C THR A 194 -1.88 -24.45 -3.32
N LYS A 195 -0.78 -23.79 -3.75
CA LYS A 195 0.51 -24.44 -3.99
C LYS A 195 1.65 -23.69 -3.34
N THR A 196 2.63 -24.44 -2.86
CA THR A 196 3.88 -23.93 -2.33
C THR A 196 5.01 -24.21 -3.31
N PHE A 197 5.77 -23.17 -3.63
CA PHE A 197 6.93 -23.20 -4.52
C PHE A 197 8.21 -23.03 -3.72
N THR A 198 9.20 -23.87 -4.00
CA THR A 198 10.54 -23.84 -3.37
C THR A 198 11.65 -23.75 -4.40
N GLU A 199 11.31 -23.81 -5.69
CA GLU A 199 12.25 -23.72 -6.81
C GLU A 199 12.73 -22.27 -6.98
N GLU A 200 14.06 -22.07 -7.02
CA GLU A 200 14.68 -20.73 -7.03
C GLU A 200 14.17 -19.83 -8.16
N ASP A 201 14.03 -20.37 -9.38
CA ASP A 201 13.56 -19.59 -10.53
C ASP A 201 12.09 -19.16 -10.36
N LYS A 202 11.23 -20.06 -9.85
CA LYS A 202 9.82 -19.73 -9.55
C LYS A 202 9.71 -18.69 -8.43
N ILE A 203 10.56 -18.79 -7.40
CA ILE A 203 10.62 -17.80 -6.31
C ILE A 203 11.00 -16.43 -6.86
N LYS A 204 11.99 -16.33 -7.75
CA LYS A 204 12.40 -15.05 -8.36
C LYS A 204 11.27 -14.43 -9.17
N GLU A 205 10.64 -15.19 -10.06
CA GLU A 205 9.52 -14.70 -10.87
C GLU A 205 8.34 -14.24 -10.00
N LEU A 206 7.99 -15.00 -8.96
CA LEU A 206 6.94 -14.59 -8.02
C LEU A 206 7.32 -13.36 -7.19
N ALA A 207 8.58 -13.25 -6.75
CA ALA A 207 9.06 -12.11 -5.97
C ALA A 207 9.01 -10.78 -6.75
N GLU A 208 9.12 -10.82 -8.08
CA GLU A 208 8.96 -9.66 -8.96
C GLU A 208 7.48 -9.30 -9.22
N ALA A 209 6.59 -10.30 -9.09
CA ALA A 209 5.17 -10.17 -9.35
C ALA A 209 4.35 -9.72 -8.14
N VAL A 210 4.84 -9.89 -6.91
CA VAL A 210 4.06 -9.56 -5.71
C VAL A 210 3.82 -8.06 -5.55
N TYR A 211 2.63 -7.73 -5.04
CA TYR A 211 2.31 -6.43 -4.45
C TYR A 211 1.80 -6.61 -3.02
N PRO A 212 2.51 -6.08 -2.01
CA PRO A 212 2.13 -6.25 -0.62
C PRO A 212 0.75 -5.63 -0.32
N SER A 213 -0.09 -6.32 0.47
CA SER A 213 -1.43 -5.82 0.84
C SER A 213 -1.38 -4.60 1.76
N TYR A 214 -0.25 -4.39 2.43
CA TYR A 214 0.00 -3.21 3.26
C TYR A 214 0.02 -1.91 2.45
N LEU A 215 0.50 -1.96 1.20
CA LEU A 215 0.66 -0.76 0.38
C LEU A 215 -0.65 -0.40 -0.33
N SER A 216 -0.85 0.90 -0.55
CA SER A 216 -2.13 1.40 -1.06
C SER A 216 -2.43 0.88 -2.46
N ARG A 217 -3.66 0.43 -2.69
CA ARG A 217 -4.18 0.00 -4.00
C ARG A 217 -5.19 0.99 -4.58
N GLN A 218 -5.52 2.05 -3.84
CA GLN A 218 -6.70 2.89 -4.08
C GLN A 218 -6.70 3.62 -5.43
N TRP A 219 -5.51 3.84 -6.00
CA TRP A 219 -5.33 4.54 -7.27
C TRP A 219 -5.03 3.60 -8.44
N LYS A 220 -4.95 2.29 -8.21
CA LYS A 220 -4.70 1.31 -9.26
C LYS A 220 -5.99 1.04 -10.03
N GLY A 221 -5.85 0.81 -11.33
CA GLY A 221 -6.97 0.46 -12.21
C GLY A 221 -7.55 -0.90 -11.87
N ALA A 222 -8.81 -1.10 -12.27
CA ALA A 222 -9.42 -2.42 -12.21
C ALA A 222 -8.57 -3.42 -13.01
N GLY A 223 -8.18 -4.53 -12.38
CA GLY A 223 -7.40 -5.59 -13.00
C GLY A 223 -5.88 -5.40 -13.01
N GLU A 224 -5.33 -4.31 -12.46
CA GLU A 224 -3.86 -4.15 -12.37
C GLU A 224 -3.22 -4.95 -11.24
N ILE A 225 -3.99 -5.21 -10.19
CA ILE A 225 -3.65 -6.15 -9.14
C ILE A 225 -4.70 -7.24 -9.22
N SER A 226 -4.26 -8.49 -9.37
CA SER A 226 -5.16 -9.63 -9.46
C SER A 226 -5.94 -9.80 -8.16
N SER A 227 -7.25 -10.01 -8.30
CA SER A 227 -8.14 -10.41 -7.22
C SER A 227 -8.14 -11.92 -6.98
N ASP A 228 -7.59 -12.71 -7.90
CA ASP A 228 -7.61 -14.17 -7.82
C ASP A 228 -6.49 -14.70 -6.95
N TYR A 229 -5.33 -14.05 -6.95
CA TYR A 229 -4.14 -14.55 -6.29
C TYR A 229 -3.91 -13.91 -4.92
N TYR A 230 -3.74 -14.78 -3.93
CA TYR A 230 -3.22 -14.46 -2.60
C TYR A 230 -1.87 -15.16 -2.39
N VAL A 231 -0.91 -14.45 -1.80
CA VAL A 231 0.47 -14.92 -1.64
C VAL A 231 0.92 -14.77 -0.19
N SER A 232 1.59 -15.80 0.32
CA SER A 232 2.28 -15.77 1.61
C SER A 232 3.72 -16.25 1.45
N ILE A 233 4.63 -15.68 2.24
CA ILE A 233 6.07 -15.90 2.14
C ILE A 233 6.58 -16.53 3.44
N LYS A 234 7.45 -17.53 3.28
CA LYS A 234 8.26 -18.10 4.35
C LYS A 234 9.73 -17.79 4.08
N TYR A 235 10.40 -17.20 5.07
CA TYR A 235 11.81 -16.84 5.00
C TYR A 235 12.69 -17.94 5.57
N LYS A 236 13.94 -18.00 5.10
CA LYS A 236 14.94 -19.00 5.54
C LYS A 236 15.29 -18.92 7.02
N ASP A 237 15.09 -17.78 7.64
CA ASP A 237 15.30 -17.59 9.09
C ASP A 237 14.08 -18.03 9.93
N GLY A 238 13.08 -18.64 9.31
CA GLY A 238 11.87 -19.16 9.95
C GLY A 238 10.78 -18.12 10.17
N ARG A 239 11.02 -16.83 9.82
CA ARG A 239 9.95 -15.85 9.79
C ARG A 239 8.92 -16.23 8.73
N THR A 240 7.66 -15.95 9.03
CA THR A 240 6.58 -16.02 8.07
C THR A 240 5.87 -14.68 8.10
N ASP A 241 5.39 -14.23 6.96
CA ASP A 241 4.49 -13.07 6.88
C ASP A 241 3.07 -13.38 7.43
N SER A 242 2.96 -14.42 8.27
CA SER A 242 1.71 -14.79 8.92
C SER A 242 1.43 -13.85 10.10
N ALA A 243 0.23 -13.27 10.07
CA ALA A 243 -0.53 -12.38 10.96
C ALA A 243 -0.15 -12.16 12.45
N VAL A 244 0.81 -12.87 13.03
CA VAL A 244 0.96 -13.02 14.49
C VAL A 244 1.74 -11.90 15.16
N TYR A 245 2.49 -11.06 14.43
CA TYR A 245 3.24 -9.98 15.10
C TYR A 245 2.86 -8.54 14.74
N ARG A 246 2.35 -8.23 13.54
CA ARG A 246 1.96 -6.83 13.16
C ARG A 246 0.81 -6.71 12.16
N GLY A 247 -0.07 -7.71 12.06
CA GLY A 247 -1.19 -7.72 11.11
C GLY A 247 -0.92 -8.60 9.89
N ASP A 248 -1.99 -8.99 9.20
CA ASP A 248 -1.94 -9.83 8.01
C ASP A 248 -1.21 -9.11 6.85
N THR A 249 -0.03 -9.59 6.46
CA THR A 249 0.82 -9.00 5.42
C THR A 249 0.90 -9.90 4.18
N GLY A 250 -0.15 -10.64 3.87
CA GLY A 250 -0.26 -11.32 2.58
C GLY A 250 -0.06 -10.37 1.40
N ALA A 251 0.18 -10.93 0.23
CA ALA A 251 0.35 -10.16 -1.00
C ALA A 251 -0.68 -10.58 -2.05
N SER A 252 -0.92 -9.71 -3.02
CA SER A 252 -1.53 -10.11 -4.29
C SER A 252 -0.47 -10.08 -5.39
N LEU A 253 -0.84 -10.45 -6.61
CA LEU A 253 0.04 -10.34 -7.76
C LEU A 253 -0.32 -9.14 -8.63
N ILE A 254 0.70 -8.43 -9.11
CA ILE A 254 0.58 -7.43 -10.16
C ILE A 254 0.25 -8.18 -11.46
N ALA A 255 -0.86 -7.83 -12.09
CA ALA A 255 -1.49 -8.66 -13.12
C ALA A 255 -0.61 -8.86 -14.37
N ASP A 256 0.11 -7.83 -14.80
CA ASP A 256 1.01 -7.89 -15.96
C ASP A 256 2.36 -8.58 -15.65
N ARG A 257 2.58 -8.96 -14.39
CA ARG A 257 3.78 -9.68 -13.93
C ARG A 257 3.49 -11.12 -13.50
N ILE A 258 2.25 -11.59 -13.62
CA ILE A 258 1.90 -12.97 -13.24
C ILE A 258 2.68 -13.94 -14.13
N PRO A 259 3.45 -14.87 -13.55
CA PRO A 259 4.19 -15.85 -14.33
C PRO A 259 3.26 -16.76 -15.14
N GLY A 260 3.53 -16.93 -16.44
CA GLY A 260 2.64 -17.67 -17.35
C GLY A 260 2.44 -19.16 -17.04
N TRP A 261 3.28 -19.74 -16.16
CA TRP A 261 3.13 -21.11 -15.68
C TRP A 261 2.17 -21.23 -14.49
N LEU A 262 1.87 -20.13 -13.78
CA LEU A 262 1.18 -20.16 -12.50
C LEU A 262 -0.27 -20.64 -12.64
N ASP A 263 -0.97 -20.21 -13.70
CA ASP A 263 -2.34 -20.64 -13.98
C ASP A 263 -2.43 -22.17 -14.13
N ALA A 264 -1.51 -22.78 -14.88
CA ALA A 264 -1.50 -24.23 -15.09
C ALA A 264 -1.16 -25.00 -13.81
N GLU A 265 -0.25 -24.46 -12.98
CA GLU A 265 0.13 -25.06 -11.71
C GLU A 265 -1.00 -24.96 -10.66
N THR A 266 -1.83 -23.91 -10.72
CA THR A 266 -2.90 -23.64 -9.77
C THR A 266 -4.30 -23.88 -10.31
N ALA A 267 -4.45 -24.49 -11.49
CA ALA A 267 -5.77 -24.71 -12.10
C ALA A 267 -6.71 -25.57 -11.22
N TYR A 268 -7.94 -25.08 -11.02
CA TYR A 268 -9.05 -25.85 -10.48
C TYR A 268 -9.46 -26.98 -11.45
N LYS A 269 -9.76 -28.17 -10.91
CA LYS A 269 -10.00 -29.41 -11.67
C LYS A 269 -11.45 -29.87 -11.58
#